data_AF-X1UQE9-F1
#
_entry.id   AF-X1UQE9-F1
#
_cell.length_a   1.000
_cell.length_b   1.000
_cell.length_c   1.000
_cell.angle_alpha   90.00
_cell.angle_beta   90.00
_cell.angle_gamma   90.00
#
_symmetry.space_group_name_H-M   'P 1'
#
loop_
_entity.id
_entity.type
_entity.pdbx_description
1 polymer ?
#
loop_
_entity_poly.entity_id
_entity_poly.type
_entity_poly.pdbx_seq_one_letter_code
_entity_poly.pdbx_strand_id
1 'polypeptide(L)'
;EIKGSILRWAVEKSRVKSSFQTDPANIEVILRRKEGKDYLFFLNHSDEYHQVKLDRIYQELLEKREYFKDSLMTIEPKGVRILYRT
;
A
#
# COMPACT_ATOMS: atom_id res chain seq x y z
N GLU A 1 19.29 5.84 14.94
CA GLU A 1 19.77 5.34 13.62
C GLU A 1 20.02 3.82 13.56
N ILE A 2 20.44 3.14 14.63
CA ILE A 2 20.78 1.69 14.65
C ILE A 2 19.61 0.75 14.28
N LYS A 3 18.35 1.09 14.58
CA LYS A 3 17.20 0.22 14.27
C LYS A 3 16.90 0.14 12.77
N GLY A 4 17.05 1.26 12.05
CA GLY A 4 16.81 1.32 10.61
C GLY A 4 17.83 0.52 9.81
N SER A 5 19.08 0.47 10.27
CA SER A 5 20.15 -0.31 9.61
C SER A 5 19.97 -1.81 9.78
N ILE A 6 19.50 -2.29 10.94
CA ILE A 6 19.23 -3.73 11.16
C ILE A 6 18.08 -4.22 10.29
N LEU A 7 16.97 -3.48 10.22
CA LEU A 7 15.82 -3.88 9.41
C LEU A 7 16.19 -3.92 7.92
N ARG A 8 16.92 -2.90 7.45
CA ARG A 8 17.41 -2.86 6.06
C ARG A 8 18.32 -4.04 5.74
N TRP A 9 19.30 -4.32 6.61
CA TRP A 9 20.18 -5.49 6.47
C TRP A 9 19.39 -6.80 6.42
N ALA A 10 18.41 -6.99 7.31
CA ALA A 10 17.60 -8.19 7.34
C ALA A 10 16.78 -8.39 6.06
N VAL A 11 16.19 -7.31 5.53
CA VAL A 11 15.47 -7.33 4.25
C VAL A 11 16.42 -7.70 3.11
N GLU A 12 17.59 -7.05 3.01
CA GLU A 12 18.60 -7.32 1.97
C GLU A 12 19.15 -8.75 1.99
N LYS A 13 19.27 -9.36 3.18
CA LYS A 13 19.75 -10.75 3.32
C LYS A 13 18.64 -11.79 3.19
N SER A 14 17.38 -11.37 3.20
CA SER A 14 16.23 -12.25 3.05
C SER A 14 15.69 -12.26 1.62
N ARG A 15 14.70 -13.10 1.36
CA ARG A 15 13.86 -13.03 0.15
C ARG A 15 12.55 -12.27 0.39
N VAL A 16 12.40 -11.63 1.55
CA VAL A 16 11.20 -10.88 1.91
C VAL A 16 11.15 -9.58 1.10
N LYS A 17 10.03 -9.34 0.44
CA LYS A 17 9.78 -8.11 -0.32
C LYS A 17 8.53 -7.43 0.22
N SER A 18 8.49 -6.10 0.11
CA SER A 18 7.25 -5.38 0.39
C SER A 18 6.14 -5.87 -0.53
N SER A 19 4.93 -5.97 0.00
CA SER A 19 3.75 -6.33 -0.79
C SER A 19 3.34 -5.23 -1.75
N PHE A 20 3.72 -3.99 -1.44
CA PHE A 20 3.51 -2.80 -2.24
C PHE A 20 4.58 -1.75 -1.93
N GLN A 21 5.11 -1.06 -2.94
CA GLN A 21 6.14 -0.04 -2.74
C GLN A 21 5.49 1.34 -2.74
N THR A 22 5.46 1.99 -1.57
CA THR A 22 4.97 3.36 -1.39
C THR A 22 5.98 4.16 -0.58
N ASP A 23 5.88 5.49 -0.61
CA ASP A 23 6.55 6.34 0.37
C ASP A 23 6.04 5.96 1.78
N PRO A 24 6.92 5.48 2.67
CA PRO A 24 6.53 4.89 3.95
C PRO A 24 6.21 5.91 5.03
N ALA A 25 6.44 7.21 4.82
CA ALA A 25 6.41 8.17 5.94
C ALA A 25 5.03 8.28 6.61
N ASN A 26 3.93 8.12 5.86
CA ASN A 26 2.57 8.42 6.36
C ASN A 26 1.48 7.44 5.93
N ILE A 27 1.76 6.54 4.98
CA ILE A 27 0.80 5.54 4.50
C ILE A 27 1.24 4.15 4.94
N GLU A 28 0.44 3.53 5.80
CA GLU A 28 0.59 2.12 6.14
C GLU A 28 -0.09 1.26 5.07
N VAL A 29 0.61 0.21 4.62
CA VAL A 29 0.08 -0.74 3.64
C VAL A 29 0.10 -2.16 4.18
N ILE A 30 -1.06 -2.81 4.21
CA ILE A 30 -1.23 -4.18 4.72
C ILE A 30 -1.77 -5.06 3.59
N LEU A 31 -1.13 -6.22 3.37
CA LEU A 31 -1.65 -7.27 2.49
C LEU A 31 -2.41 -8.31 3.30
N ARG A 32 -3.67 -8.57 2.93
CA ARG A 32 -4.44 -9.73 3.38
C ARG A 32 -4.76 -10.64 2.20
N ARG A 33 -4.66 -11.95 2.43
CA ARG A 33 -5.04 -12.97 1.46
C ARG A 33 -6.27 -13.74 1.95
N LYS A 34 -7.28 -13.86 1.09
CA LYS A 34 -8.49 -14.65 1.37
C LYS A 34 -8.95 -15.31 0.08
N GLU A 35 -9.20 -16.62 0.11
CA GLU A 35 -9.75 -17.36 -1.06
C GLU A 35 -8.92 -17.17 -2.35
N GLY A 36 -7.59 -17.12 -2.22
CA GLY A 36 -6.68 -16.88 -3.36
C GLY A 36 -6.66 -15.44 -3.87
N LYS A 37 -7.39 -14.52 -3.24
CA LYS A 37 -7.45 -13.10 -3.59
C LYS A 37 -6.56 -12.28 -2.66
N ASP A 38 -5.85 -11.33 -3.24
CA ASP A 38 -5.00 -10.37 -2.55
C ASP A 38 -5.76 -9.05 -2.34
N TYR A 39 -5.80 -8.59 -1.10
CA TYR A 39 -6.41 -7.33 -0.68
C TYR A 39 -5.35 -6.43 -0.04
N LEU A 40 -5.16 -5.24 -0.59
CA LEU A 40 -4.27 -4.23 -0.04
C LEU A 40 -5.08 -3.17 0.69
N PHE A 41 -4.74 -2.95 1.96
CA PHE A 41 -5.31 -1.90 2.78
C PHE A 41 -4.31 -0.76 2.85
N PHE A 42 -4.73 0.44 2.46
CA PHE A 42 -3.95 1.66 2.58
C PHE A 42 -4.58 2.52 3.68
N LEU A 43 -3.81 2.83 4.72
CA LEU A 43 -4.26 3.62 5.85
C LEU A 43 -3.42 4.89 5.90
N ASN A 44 -4.07 6.04 5.73
CA ASN A 44 -3.43 7.33 5.92
C ASN A 44 -3.55 7.76 7.37
N HIS A 45 -2.45 7.72 8.13
CA HIS A 45 -2.44 8.14 9.53
C HIS A 45 -2.23 9.65 9.69
N SER A 46 -1.90 10.37 8.61
CA SER A 46 -1.67 11.81 8.64
C SER A 46 -2.96 12.63 8.56
N ASP A 47 -2.83 13.93 8.80
CA ASP A 47 -3.87 14.94 8.60
C ASP A 47 -3.81 15.58 7.21
N GLU A 48 -3.01 15.02 6.30
CA GLU A 48 -2.76 15.54 4.96
C GLU A 48 -3.22 14.55 3.87
N TYR A 49 -3.54 15.08 2.69
CA TYR A 49 -3.81 14.26 1.51
C TYR A 49 -2.53 13.57 1.04
N HIS A 50 -2.65 12.33 0.62
CA HIS A 50 -1.55 11.54 0.06
C HIS A 50 -1.92 10.97 -1.30
N GLN A 51 -0.91 10.83 -2.16
CA GLN A 51 -1.06 10.20 -3.47
C GLN A 51 -0.16 8.97 -3.55
N VAL A 52 -0.75 7.86 -3.99
CA VAL A 52 -0.05 6.59 -4.20
C VAL A 52 -0.13 6.23 -5.67
N LYS A 53 1.04 6.02 -6.31
CA LYS A 53 1.11 5.53 -7.69
C LYS A 53 0.90 4.02 -7.71
N LEU A 54 -0.12 3.56 -8.43
CA LEU A 54 -0.48 2.14 -8.50
C LEU A 54 0.33 1.40 -9.56
N ASP A 55 0.78 0.18 -9.23
CA ASP A 55 1.66 -0.64 -10.08
C ASP A 55 0.91 -1.52 -11.08
N ARG A 56 -0.41 -1.66 -10.91
CA ARG A 56 -1.31 -2.58 -11.62
C ARG A 56 -2.73 -2.03 -11.67
N ILE A 57 -3.62 -2.79 -12.31
CA ILE A 57 -5.06 -2.55 -12.25
C ILE A 57 -5.57 -3.04 -10.89
N TYR A 58 -6.47 -2.26 -10.29
CA TYR A 58 -7.08 -2.57 -9.01
C TYR A 58 -8.56 -2.19 -9.01
N GLN A 59 -9.37 -2.94 -8.26
CA GLN A 59 -10.71 -2.53 -7.89
C GLN A 59 -10.69 -2.01 -6.45
N GLU A 60 -11.11 -0.77 -6.25
CA GLU A 60 -11.31 -0.16 -4.93
C GLU A 60 -12.68 -0.56 -4.39
N LEU A 61 -12.73 -1.10 -3.18
CA LEU A 61 -13.91 -1.80 -2.67
C LEU A 61 -14.90 -0.90 -1.92
N LEU A 62 -14.48 0.23 -1.37
CA LEU A 62 -15.34 1.10 -0.57
C LEU A 62 -16.26 1.96 -1.45
N GLU A 63 -15.70 2.51 -2.52
CA GLU A 63 -16.35 3.38 -3.49
C GLU A 63 -16.60 2.70 -4.83
N LYS A 64 -16.17 1.44 -5.00
CA LYS A 64 -16.36 0.63 -6.21
C LYS A 64 -15.74 1.26 -7.46
N ARG A 65 -14.61 1.96 -7.30
CA ARG A 65 -13.85 2.57 -8.40
C ARG A 65 -12.85 1.58 -8.98
N GLU A 66 -12.60 1.68 -10.28
CA GLU A 66 -11.50 0.96 -10.92
C GLU A 66 -10.30 1.90 -11.10
N TYR A 67 -9.12 1.38 -10.80
CA TYR A 67 -7.85 2.04 -11.03
C TYR A 67 -7.06 1.31 -12.09
N PHE A 68 -6.48 2.06 -13.02
CA PHE A 68 -5.56 1.52 -14.02
C PHE A 68 -4.12 1.52 -13.49
N LYS A 69 -3.28 0.73 -14.14
CA LYS A 69 -1.83 0.77 -13.92
C LYS A 69 -1.31 2.20 -14.10
N ASP A 70 -0.35 2.60 -13.25
CA ASP A 70 0.28 3.92 -13.21
C ASP A 70 -0.65 5.08 -12.80
N SER A 71 -1.91 4.81 -12.46
CA SER A 71 -2.82 5.83 -11.92
C SER A 71 -2.39 6.31 -10.53
N LEU A 72 -2.74 7.56 -10.22
CA LEU A 72 -2.55 8.15 -8.89
C LEU A 72 -3.84 7.98 -8.09
N MET A 73 -3.77 7.18 -7.03
CA MET A 73 -4.83 7.07 -6.05
C MET A 73 -4.62 8.11 -4.95
N THR A 74 -5.59 9.00 -4.75
CA THR A 74 -5.61 9.93 -3.62
C THR A 74 -6.23 9.26 -2.40
N ILE A 75 -5.63 9.46 -1.22
CA ILE A 75 -6.17 9.06 0.07
C ILE A 75 -6.31 10.33 0.92
N GLU A 76 -7.52 10.60 1.42
CA GLU A 76 -7.81 11.76 2.27
C GLU A 76 -7.13 11.67 3.64
N PRO A 77 -7.01 12.78 4.39
CA PRO A 77 -6.65 12.76 5.81
C PRO A 77 -7.45 11.72 6.59
N LYS A 78 -6.76 10.89 7.39
CA LYS A 78 -7.36 9.75 8.13
C LYS A 78 -8.13 8.76 7.25
N GLY A 79 -7.96 8.83 5.93
CA GLY A 79 -8.68 8.03 4.95
C GLY A 79 -8.14 6.60 4.86
N VAL A 80 -9.02 5.71 4.42
CA VAL A 80 -8.70 4.31 4.13
C VAL A 80 -9.08 4.00 2.69
N ARG A 81 -8.29 3.17 2.02
CA ARG A 81 -8.63 2.54 0.74
C ARG A 81 -8.37 1.05 0.79
N ILE A 82 -9.26 0.27 0.18
CA ILE A 82 -9.11 -1.18 0.10
C ILE A 82 -9.10 -1.58 -1.36
N LEU A 83 -7.95 -2.06 -1.84
CA LEU A 83 -7.78 -2.48 -3.22
C LEU A 83 -7.79 -4.00 -3.33
N TYR A 84 -8.60 -4.52 -4.24
CA TYR A 84 -8.56 -5.89 -4.72
C TYR A 84 -7.73 -5.95 -6.01
N ARG A 85 -6.77 -6.88 -6.06
CA ARG A 85 -6.00 -7.17 -7.28
C ARG A 85 -6.88 -7.88 -8.30
N THR A 86 -7.06 -7.27 -9.46
CA THR A 86 -7.70 -7.89 -10.63
C THR A 86 -6.72 -8.71 -11.46
#